data_AF-A0A4Q8ADF8-F1
#
_entry.id   AF-A0A4Q8ADF8-F1
#
_cell.length_a   1.000
_cell.length_b   1.000
_cell.length_c   1.000
_cell.angle_alpha   90.00
_cell.angle_beta   90.00
_cell.angle_gamma   90.00
#
_symmetry.space_group_name_H-M   'P 1'
#
loop_
_entity.id
_entity.type
_entity.pdbx_description
1 polymer ?
#
loop_
_entity_poly.entity_id
_entity_poly.type
_entity_poly.pdbx_seq_one_letter_code
_entity_poly.pdbx_strand_id
1 'polypeptide(L)'
;MTAGGAAAWARFSVSTATRRAHGGDGATTLVGVSIESSTGENTPATAPAARNFIVTLSCTDQPGIVYAVSGALLQAGCNITESQQFESPETGTFFMRVAVATEATQAEVWGSLEPVAQAFGMQLDVFDAERPARTLIMCSKEGHALNDLLFQQRAGMLSIEVPLIVSNHADLRPMAEFYGVPFVHLPVTKDNKADAEARLLELVTEHQIDVVVLARYMQILSNDLCRELNGRAINIHHSFLPSFKGAKPYHQAHARGVKLIGATAHYVTTDLDEGPIIEQEVIRVNHAQTPQQFVALGRDVEGRTLATAVQWHAQHRVLLDGTRTVVFN
;
A
#
# COMPACT_ATOMS: atom_id res chain seq x y z
N MET A 1 -11.89 0.99 41.72
CA MET A 1 -11.80 2.41 42.08
C MET A 1 -11.12 2.53 43.43
N THR A 2 -9.84 2.87 43.46
CA THR A 2 -9.14 3.44 44.62
C THR A 2 -7.92 4.20 44.06
N ALA A 3 -8.04 5.52 43.98
CA ALA A 3 -6.94 6.42 43.64
C ALA A 3 -6.11 6.71 44.88
N GLY A 4 -4.81 6.40 44.86
CA GLY A 4 -3.84 6.82 45.86
C GLY A 4 -3.06 8.03 45.33
N GLY A 5 -3.38 9.23 45.80
CA GLY A 5 -2.62 10.45 45.51
C GLY A 5 -1.42 10.58 46.46
N ALA A 6 -0.24 10.83 45.92
CA ALA A 6 0.97 11.13 46.67
C ALA A 6 0.90 12.58 47.24
N ALA A 7 1.17 12.73 48.53
CA ALA A 7 1.21 14.04 49.20
C ALA A 7 2.58 14.72 48.99
N ALA A 8 2.59 15.91 48.40
CA ALA A 8 3.76 16.77 48.28
C ALA A 8 3.97 17.58 49.58
N TRP A 9 5.22 17.65 50.07
CA TRP A 9 5.59 18.45 51.24
C TRP A 9 6.22 19.77 50.77
N ALA A 10 5.65 20.91 51.18
CA ALA A 10 6.25 22.23 50.95
C ALA A 10 7.23 22.58 52.08
N ARG A 11 8.44 23.03 51.74
CA ARG A 11 9.37 23.63 52.71
C ARG A 11 9.18 25.14 52.74
N PHE A 12 9.03 25.71 53.93
CA PHE A 12 8.94 27.16 54.13
C PHE A 12 10.30 27.72 54.57
N SER A 13 10.76 28.77 53.89
CA SER A 13 11.92 29.56 54.28
C SER A 13 11.48 31.00 54.48
N VAL A 14 11.77 31.58 55.65
CA VAL A 14 11.48 32.98 55.98
C VAL A 14 12.80 33.74 56.02
N SER A 15 12.92 34.78 55.21
CA SER A 15 14.06 35.70 55.22
C SER A 15 13.55 37.12 55.45
N THR A 16 14.16 37.82 56.41
CA THR A 16 13.90 39.22 56.72
C THR A 16 15.02 40.11 56.19
N ALA A 17 14.68 41.08 55.34
CA ALA A 17 15.60 42.11 54.88
C ALA A 17 15.12 43.49 55.34
N THR A 18 15.96 44.21 56.09
CA THR A 18 15.66 45.57 56.56
C THR A 18 16.31 46.59 55.63
N ARG A 19 15.52 47.40 54.92
CA ARG A 19 16.03 48.61 54.23
C ARG A 19 15.78 49.83 55.12
N ARG A 20 16.81 50.65 55.36
CA ARG A 20 16.64 52.00 55.92
C ARG A 20 16.33 52.98 54.79
N ALA A 21 15.24 53.73 54.93
CA ALA A 21 14.95 54.91 54.11
C ALA A 21 15.63 56.14 54.75
N HIS A 22 16.18 57.03 53.92
CA HIS A 22 16.61 58.36 54.36
C HIS A 22 15.40 59.30 54.37
N GLY A 23 15.07 59.82 55.55
CA GLY A 23 14.17 60.97 55.75
C GLY A 23 12.71 60.62 56.06
N GLY A 24 12.26 60.95 57.27
CA GLY A 24 10.84 60.97 57.69
C GLY A 24 10.34 59.68 58.35
N ASP A 25 9.72 59.83 59.52
CA ASP A 25 9.31 58.75 60.44
C ASP A 25 8.37 57.69 59.84
N GLY A 26 8.74 56.42 60.02
CA GLY A 26 7.91 55.25 59.75
C GLY A 26 8.69 54.05 59.19
N ALA A 27 9.09 53.10 60.04
CA ALA A 27 9.69 51.85 59.59
C ALA A 27 8.59 50.82 59.25
N THR A 28 8.43 50.49 57.96
CA THR A 28 7.53 49.42 57.50
C THR A 28 8.33 48.16 57.23
N THR A 29 8.06 47.08 57.99
CA THR A 29 8.65 45.75 57.79
C THR A 29 7.82 44.98 56.75
N LEU A 30 8.39 44.69 55.58
CA LEU A 30 7.80 43.78 54.59
C LEU A 30 8.35 42.37 54.81
N VAL A 31 7.46 41.43 55.16
CA VAL A 31 7.77 39.99 55.20
C VAL A 31 7.45 39.41 53.83
N GLY A 32 8.48 39.08 53.05
CA GLY A 32 8.32 38.34 51.80
C GLY A 32 8.32 36.84 52.05
N VAL A 33 7.21 36.17 51.75
CA VAL A 33 7.14 34.69 51.70
C VAL A 33 7.39 34.27 50.25
N SER A 34 8.46 33.54 50.00
CA SER A 34 8.71 32.91 48.69
C SER A 34 8.33 31.44 48.78
N ILE A 35 7.47 30.99 47.85
CA ILE A 35 7.05 29.59 47.74
C ILE A 35 7.83 29.00 46.56
N GLU A 36 8.82 28.15 46.84
CA GLU A 36 9.44 27.32 45.79
C GLU A 36 8.62 26.04 45.63
N SER A 37 7.87 25.95 44.54
CA SER A 37 7.22 24.70 44.12
C SER A 37 8.27 23.79 43.49
N SER A 38 8.64 22.69 44.15
CA SER A 38 9.36 21.60 43.50
C SER A 38 8.39 20.83 42.61
N THR A 39 8.02 21.39 41.46
CA THR A 39 7.42 20.61 40.38
C THR A 39 8.54 19.83 39.72
N GLY A 40 8.83 18.65 40.25
CA GLY A 40 9.46 17.64 39.42
C GLY A 40 8.49 17.38 38.27
N GLU A 41 8.82 17.88 37.08
CA GLU A 41 8.14 17.50 35.84
C GLU A 41 8.37 16.00 35.66
N ASN A 42 7.44 15.22 36.21
CA ASN A 42 7.27 13.83 35.82
C ASN A 42 6.54 13.88 34.47
N THR A 43 7.27 14.19 33.40
CA THR A 43 6.78 14.01 32.04
C THR A 43 6.37 12.54 31.95
N PRO A 44 5.07 12.20 31.85
CA PRO A 44 4.70 10.81 31.66
C PRO A 44 5.39 10.37 30.38
N ALA A 45 6.25 9.34 30.48
CA ALA A 45 6.80 8.69 29.31
C ALA A 45 5.61 8.35 28.42
N THR A 46 5.54 8.97 27.25
CA THR A 46 4.47 8.74 26.28
C THR A 46 4.45 7.24 26.02
N ALA A 47 3.38 6.55 26.41
CA ALA A 47 3.23 5.14 26.07
C ALA A 47 3.44 5.00 24.55
N PRO A 48 4.24 4.03 24.09
CA PRO A 48 4.49 3.87 22.67
C PRO A 48 3.15 3.73 21.95
N ALA A 49 2.94 4.55 20.90
CA ALA A 49 1.73 4.49 20.11
C ALA A 49 1.58 3.11 19.49
N ALA A 50 0.37 2.53 19.57
CA ALA A 50 0.06 1.26 18.93
C ALA A 50 0.33 1.36 17.42
N ARG A 51 1.07 0.39 16.89
CA ARG A 51 1.42 0.25 15.47
C ARG A 51 0.61 -0.87 14.85
N ASN A 52 0.29 -0.73 13.57
CA ASN A 52 -0.44 -1.73 12.81
C ASN A 52 0.48 -2.40 11.79
N PHE A 53 0.51 -3.73 11.77
CA PHE A 53 1.28 -4.51 10.81
C PHE A 53 0.40 -5.51 10.07
N ILE A 54 0.74 -5.79 8.81
CA ILE A 54 0.20 -6.91 8.04
C ILE A 54 1.27 -7.99 7.92
N VAL A 55 0.94 -9.21 8.31
CA VAL A 55 1.77 -10.40 8.11
C VAL A 55 1.15 -11.22 7.00
N THR A 56 1.93 -11.54 5.97
CA THR A 56 1.53 -12.52 4.95
C THR A 56 2.49 -13.68 4.98
N LEU A 57 1.97 -14.89 4.79
CA LEU A 57 2.81 -16.08 4.65
C LEU A 57 2.23 -17.10 3.68
N SER A 58 3.13 -17.89 3.11
CA SER A 58 2.80 -19.11 2.39
C SER A 58 3.82 -20.21 2.64
N CYS A 59 3.35 -21.45 2.81
CA CYS A 59 4.19 -22.65 2.96
C CYS A 59 3.43 -23.91 2.53
N THR A 60 4.10 -25.06 2.50
CA THR A 60 3.43 -26.35 2.38
C THR A 60 2.48 -26.55 3.55
N ASP A 61 1.24 -26.95 3.27
CA ASP A 61 0.25 -27.17 4.32
C ASP A 61 0.65 -28.32 5.26
N GLN A 62 0.45 -28.10 6.56
CA GLN A 62 0.67 -29.09 7.60
C GLN A 62 0.03 -28.65 8.93
N PRO A 63 -0.30 -29.59 9.84
CA PRO A 63 -0.84 -29.25 11.16
C PRO A 63 0.07 -28.33 11.96
N GLY A 64 -0.53 -27.36 12.66
CA GLY A 64 0.16 -26.51 13.63
C GLY A 64 0.60 -25.14 13.13
N ILE A 65 0.48 -24.83 11.83
CA ILE A 65 0.85 -23.53 11.26
C ILE A 65 0.18 -22.37 12.02
N VAL A 66 -1.16 -22.38 12.07
CA VAL A 66 -1.94 -21.31 12.71
C VAL A 66 -1.60 -21.16 14.20
N TYR A 67 -1.39 -22.27 14.91
CA TYR A 67 -0.98 -22.26 16.32
C TYR A 67 0.40 -21.62 16.50
N ALA A 68 1.38 -22.02 15.70
CA ALA A 68 2.74 -21.51 15.80
C ALA A 68 2.81 -20.01 15.48
N VAL A 69 2.12 -19.57 14.43
CA VAL A 69 2.05 -18.16 14.01
C VAL A 69 1.35 -17.32 15.08
N SER A 70 0.17 -17.72 15.53
CA SER A 70 -0.55 -16.96 16.56
C SER A 70 0.20 -16.91 17.90
N GLY A 71 0.89 -17.99 18.28
CA GLY A 71 1.75 -18.03 19.45
C GLY A 71 2.94 -17.08 19.35
N ALA A 72 3.62 -17.05 18.21
CA ALA A 72 4.72 -16.12 17.94
C ALA A 72 4.28 -14.64 17.94
N LEU A 73 3.11 -14.35 17.35
CA LEU A 73 2.51 -13.02 17.40
C LEU A 73 2.20 -12.60 18.85
N LEU A 74 1.63 -13.51 19.65
CA LEU A 74 1.35 -13.25 21.06
C LEU A 74 2.63 -12.94 21.86
N GLN A 75 3.74 -13.63 21.57
CA GLN A 75 5.04 -13.37 22.20
C GLN A 75 5.58 -11.96 21.90
N ALA A 76 5.28 -11.41 20.73
CA ALA A 76 5.58 -10.02 20.36
C ALA A 76 4.52 -9.00 20.86
N GLY A 77 3.60 -9.42 21.73
CA GLY A 77 2.55 -8.56 22.27
C GLY A 77 1.49 -8.14 21.24
N CYS A 78 1.38 -8.86 20.12
CA CYS A 78 0.42 -8.53 19.07
C CYS A 78 -1.00 -8.94 19.46
N ASN A 79 -1.95 -8.03 19.23
CA ASN A 79 -3.37 -8.33 19.15
C ASN A 79 -3.76 -8.50 17.68
N ILE A 80 -4.37 -9.63 17.32
CA ILE A 80 -4.84 -9.90 15.96
C ILE A 80 -6.15 -9.13 15.73
N THR A 81 -6.19 -8.28 14.71
CA THR A 81 -7.37 -7.46 14.33
C THR A 81 -8.09 -8.02 13.11
N GLU A 82 -7.38 -8.70 12.21
CA GLU A 82 -7.93 -9.42 11.05
C GLU A 82 -7.10 -10.70 10.85
N SER A 83 -7.73 -11.82 10.53
CA SER A 83 -7.03 -13.06 10.19
C SER A 83 -7.81 -13.81 9.13
N GLN A 84 -7.15 -14.13 8.03
CA GLN A 84 -7.69 -14.97 6.98
C GLN A 84 -6.64 -16.02 6.60
N GLN A 85 -7.11 -17.24 6.30
CA GLN A 85 -6.26 -18.32 5.84
C GLN A 85 -6.96 -19.15 4.77
N PHE A 86 -6.17 -19.77 3.90
CA PHE A 86 -6.65 -20.59 2.81
C PHE A 86 -5.63 -21.69 2.52
N GLU A 87 -6.11 -22.92 2.36
CA GLU A 87 -5.33 -24.03 1.82
C GLU A 87 -5.72 -24.18 0.35
N SER A 88 -4.75 -24.18 -0.56
CA SER A 88 -4.96 -24.53 -1.97
C SER A 88 -4.85 -26.06 -2.12
N PRO A 89 -5.96 -26.79 -2.31
CA PRO A 89 -5.90 -28.27 -2.39
C PRO A 89 -5.16 -28.75 -3.64
N GLU A 90 -5.05 -27.90 -4.65
CA GLU A 90 -4.36 -28.22 -5.90
C GLU A 90 -2.84 -28.11 -5.79
N THR A 91 -2.33 -27.11 -5.07
CA THR A 91 -0.88 -26.92 -4.90
C THR A 91 -0.35 -27.45 -3.58
N GLY A 92 -1.23 -27.78 -2.62
CA GLY A 92 -0.85 -28.16 -1.25
C GLY A 92 -0.24 -27.01 -0.47
N THR A 93 -0.47 -25.77 -0.92
CA THR A 93 0.09 -24.56 -0.29
C THR A 93 -0.93 -23.95 0.66
N PHE A 94 -0.49 -23.67 1.89
CA PHE A 94 -1.21 -22.89 2.88
C PHE A 94 -0.84 -21.42 2.74
N PHE A 95 -1.83 -20.54 2.77
CA PHE A 95 -1.70 -19.09 2.72
C PHE A 95 -2.37 -18.47 3.93
N MET A 96 -1.77 -17.42 4.49
CA MET A 96 -2.38 -16.67 5.58
C MET A 96 -2.03 -15.18 5.50
N ARG A 97 -3.02 -14.34 5.82
CA ARG A 97 -2.86 -12.90 6.02
C ARG A 97 -3.41 -12.52 7.38
N VAL A 98 -2.61 -11.85 8.18
CA VAL A 98 -2.96 -11.43 9.54
C VAL A 98 -2.68 -9.95 9.70
N ALA A 99 -3.68 -9.16 10.06
CA ALA A 99 -3.48 -7.81 10.53
C ALA A 99 -3.35 -7.82 12.06
N VAL A 100 -2.35 -7.12 12.58
CA VAL A 100 -2.06 -7.07 14.01
C VAL A 100 -1.81 -5.64 14.49
N ALA A 101 -2.19 -5.38 15.73
CA ALA A 101 -1.86 -4.15 16.46
C ALA A 101 -0.91 -4.47 17.63
N THR A 102 0.16 -3.71 17.80
CA THR A 102 1.16 -3.93 18.87
C THR A 102 1.94 -2.67 19.21
N GLU A 103 2.53 -2.61 20.40
CA GLU A 103 3.53 -1.60 20.76
C GLU A 103 4.95 -1.96 20.27
N ALA A 104 5.15 -3.20 19.82
CA ALA A 104 6.41 -3.68 19.25
C ALA A 104 6.75 -2.98 17.92
N THR A 105 8.03 -3.00 17.58
CA THR A 105 8.56 -2.60 16.28
C THR A 105 8.37 -3.71 15.25
N GLN A 106 8.40 -3.35 13.96
CA GLN A 106 8.31 -4.32 12.86
C GLN A 106 9.40 -5.41 12.96
N ALA A 107 10.61 -5.03 13.39
CA ALA A 107 11.73 -5.96 13.56
C ALA A 107 11.50 -6.96 14.71
N GLU A 108 10.83 -6.55 15.79
CA GLU A 108 10.47 -7.45 16.89
C GLU A 108 9.36 -8.42 16.49
N VAL A 109 8.35 -7.96 15.74
CA VAL A 109 7.30 -8.83 15.17
C VAL A 109 7.91 -9.83 14.19
N TRP A 110 8.80 -9.38 13.29
CA TRP A 110 9.56 -10.28 12.41
C TRP A 110 10.38 -11.29 13.21
N GLY A 111 11.13 -10.82 14.22
CA GLY A 111 12.01 -11.67 15.04
C GLY A 111 11.26 -12.75 15.82
N SER A 112 10.00 -12.51 16.23
CA SER A 112 9.19 -13.56 16.87
C SER A 112 8.69 -14.60 15.87
N LEU A 113 8.47 -14.21 14.61
CA LEU A 113 7.98 -15.08 13.53
C LEU A 113 9.09 -15.86 12.83
N GLU A 114 10.33 -15.35 12.82
CA GLU A 114 11.46 -15.96 12.12
C GLU A 114 11.67 -17.45 12.46
N PRO A 115 11.65 -17.90 13.74
CA PRO A 115 11.77 -19.33 14.06
C PRO A 115 10.64 -20.18 13.49
N VAL A 116 9.42 -19.63 13.43
CA VAL A 116 8.25 -20.30 12.84
C VAL A 116 8.39 -20.37 11.33
N ALA A 117 8.82 -19.29 10.68
CA ALA A 117 9.08 -19.28 9.24
C ALA A 117 10.11 -20.34 8.86
N GLN A 118 11.20 -20.47 9.63
CA GLN A 118 12.22 -21.50 9.41
C GLN A 118 11.69 -22.92 9.63
N ALA A 119 10.94 -23.15 10.71
CA ALA A 119 10.42 -24.48 11.05
C ALA A 119 9.42 -25.03 10.01
N PHE A 120 8.65 -24.15 9.38
CA PHE A 120 7.63 -24.52 8.40
C PHE A 120 8.05 -24.23 6.95
N GLY A 121 9.26 -23.70 6.71
CA GLY A 121 9.74 -23.33 5.38
C GLY A 121 8.88 -22.24 4.72
N MET A 122 8.44 -21.25 5.50
CA MET A 122 7.54 -20.20 5.03
C MET A 122 8.28 -19.15 4.19
N GLN A 123 7.62 -18.70 3.13
CA GLN A 123 7.79 -17.33 2.66
C GLN A 123 6.91 -16.47 3.56
N LEU A 124 7.51 -15.54 4.29
CA LEU A 124 6.82 -14.69 5.26
C LEU A 124 7.31 -13.26 5.07
N ASP A 125 6.40 -12.31 5.15
CA ASP A 125 6.67 -10.88 5.13
C ASP A 125 5.85 -10.19 6.22
N VAL A 126 6.43 -9.15 6.82
CA VAL A 126 5.76 -8.26 7.78
C VAL A 126 5.83 -6.84 7.22
N PHE A 127 4.68 -6.21 7.02
CA PHE A 127 4.55 -4.88 6.44
C PHE A 127 3.97 -3.90 7.44
N ASP A 128 4.42 -2.65 7.42
CA ASP A 128 3.74 -1.53 8.06
C ASP A 128 2.41 -1.27 7.35
N ALA A 129 1.29 -1.44 8.06
CA ALA A 129 -0.04 -1.31 7.48
C ALA A 129 -0.40 0.15 7.13
N GLU A 130 0.32 1.12 7.69
CA GLU A 130 0.09 2.56 7.48
C GLU A 130 1.00 3.13 6.38
N ARG A 131 1.99 2.37 5.90
CA ARG A 131 2.88 2.81 4.81
C ARG A 131 2.16 2.62 3.46
N PRO A 132 1.82 3.69 2.73
CA PRO A 132 1.25 3.55 1.39
C PRO A 132 2.26 2.90 0.44
N ALA A 133 1.77 2.04 -0.47
CA ALA A 133 2.65 1.40 -1.44
C ALA A 133 3.17 2.42 -2.47
N ARG A 134 4.49 2.51 -2.60
CA ARG A 134 5.17 3.38 -3.57
C ARG A 134 4.96 2.81 -4.97
N THR A 135 4.20 3.52 -5.78
CA THR A 135 3.61 3.01 -7.02
C THR A 135 4.09 3.83 -8.21
N LEU A 136 4.86 3.23 -9.11
CA LEU A 136 5.23 3.85 -10.39
C LEU A 136 4.14 3.53 -11.42
N ILE A 137 3.50 4.55 -11.97
CA ILE A 137 2.44 4.35 -12.97
C ILE A 137 3.02 4.57 -14.37
N MET A 138 2.90 3.55 -15.22
CA MET A 138 3.24 3.61 -16.63
C MET A 138 1.98 3.86 -17.46
N CYS A 139 2.04 4.79 -18.41
CA CYS A 139 0.90 5.11 -19.29
C CYS A 139 1.34 5.38 -20.73
N SER A 140 0.41 5.27 -21.68
CA SER A 140 0.62 5.71 -23.07
C SER A 140 -0.20 6.98 -23.37
N LYS A 141 -1.14 6.94 -24.32
CA LYS A 141 -1.95 8.13 -24.71
C LYS A 141 -3.33 8.16 -24.06
N GLU A 142 -3.84 7.01 -23.66
CA GLU A 142 -5.17 6.91 -23.04
C GLU A 142 -5.07 7.20 -21.54
N GLY A 143 -5.73 8.26 -21.09
CA GLY A 143 -5.58 8.79 -19.73
C GLY A 143 -6.60 8.32 -18.71
N HIS A 144 -7.62 7.53 -19.08
CA HIS A 144 -8.73 7.19 -18.17
C HIS A 144 -8.25 6.38 -16.95
N ALA A 145 -7.49 5.30 -17.16
CA ALA A 145 -6.97 4.48 -16.07
C ALA A 145 -5.99 5.25 -15.16
N LEU A 146 -5.14 6.11 -15.75
CA LEU A 146 -4.24 6.98 -14.99
C LEU A 146 -5.03 7.97 -14.13
N ASN A 147 -6.04 8.62 -14.71
CA ASN A 147 -6.87 9.59 -14.01
C ASN A 147 -7.60 8.94 -12.82
N ASP A 148 -8.17 7.75 -12.99
CA ASP A 148 -8.90 7.07 -11.91
C ASP A 148 -7.98 6.73 -10.73
N LEU A 149 -6.76 6.23 -11.00
CA LEU A 149 -5.78 5.97 -9.95
C LEU A 149 -5.37 7.24 -9.20
N LEU A 150 -5.03 8.32 -9.93
CA LEU A 150 -4.61 9.59 -9.34
C LEU A 150 -5.75 10.28 -8.58
N PHE A 151 -6.98 10.22 -9.10
CA PHE A 151 -8.16 10.76 -8.43
C PHE A 151 -8.41 10.03 -7.11
N GLN A 152 -8.41 8.70 -7.12
CA GLN A 152 -8.67 7.91 -5.91
C GLN A 152 -7.55 8.06 -4.87
N GLN A 153 -6.30 8.14 -5.32
CA GLN A 153 -5.16 8.41 -4.45
C GLN A 153 -5.29 9.78 -3.77
N ARG A 154 -5.56 10.85 -4.55
CA ARG A 154 -5.74 12.20 -4.01
C ARG A 154 -6.94 12.32 -3.07
N ALA A 155 -7.98 11.52 -3.29
CA ALA A 155 -9.15 11.45 -2.43
C ALA A 155 -8.94 10.61 -1.15
N GLY A 156 -7.76 9.98 -0.97
CA GLY A 156 -7.48 9.10 0.16
C GLY A 156 -8.21 7.76 0.11
N MET A 157 -8.76 7.40 -1.05
CA MET A 157 -9.47 6.13 -1.26
C MET A 157 -8.54 5.00 -1.71
N LEU A 158 -7.35 5.34 -2.21
CA LEU A 158 -6.34 4.39 -2.68
C LEU A 158 -5.04 4.59 -1.89
N SER A 159 -4.65 3.58 -1.10
CA SER A 159 -3.48 3.63 -0.21
C SER A 159 -2.14 3.44 -0.96
N ILE A 160 -1.86 4.35 -1.90
CA ILE A 160 -0.61 4.39 -2.67
C ILE A 160 0.02 5.78 -2.61
N GLU A 161 1.34 5.80 -2.74
CA GLU A 161 2.10 7.00 -3.07
C GLU A 161 2.54 6.91 -4.52
N VAL A 162 2.35 7.96 -5.31
CA VAL A 162 2.78 7.99 -6.73
C VAL A 162 3.98 8.92 -6.86
N PRO A 163 5.22 8.45 -6.64
CA PRO A 163 6.41 9.29 -6.73
C PRO A 163 6.75 9.69 -8.18
N LEU A 164 6.33 8.90 -9.17
CA LEU A 164 6.66 9.12 -10.57
C LEU A 164 5.66 8.47 -11.53
N ILE A 165 5.34 9.18 -12.61
CA ILE A 165 4.68 8.65 -13.81
C ILE A 165 5.70 8.52 -14.94
N VAL A 166 5.71 7.37 -15.61
CA VAL A 166 6.55 7.12 -16.80
C VAL A 166 5.65 6.92 -18.01
N SER A 167 5.98 7.57 -19.13
CA SER A 167 5.25 7.35 -20.38
C SER A 167 6.16 7.29 -21.58
N ASN A 168 5.80 6.48 -22.57
CA ASN A 168 6.44 6.50 -23.87
C ASN A 168 6.00 7.69 -24.75
N HIS A 169 5.04 8.48 -24.28
CA HIS A 169 4.48 9.66 -24.93
C HIS A 169 4.47 10.87 -23.99
N ALA A 170 4.30 12.08 -24.53
CA ALA A 170 4.19 13.31 -23.72
C ALA A 170 2.73 13.73 -23.49
N ASP A 171 1.77 13.06 -24.14
CA ASP A 171 0.35 13.43 -24.20
C ASP A 171 -0.30 13.63 -22.81
N LEU A 172 0.08 12.82 -21.82
CA LEU A 172 -0.50 12.85 -20.47
C LEU A 172 0.31 13.67 -19.45
N ARG A 173 1.38 14.37 -19.87
CA ARG A 173 2.15 15.26 -18.98
C ARG A 173 1.27 16.32 -18.28
N PRO A 174 0.34 17.02 -18.95
CA PRO A 174 -0.51 18.01 -18.29
C PRO A 174 -1.38 17.41 -17.17
N MET A 175 -1.78 16.14 -17.31
CA MET A 175 -2.53 15.43 -16.27
C MET A 175 -1.66 15.16 -15.04
N ALA A 176 -0.43 14.67 -15.25
CA ALA A 176 0.52 14.45 -14.15
C ALA A 176 0.82 15.76 -13.40
N GLU A 177 1.04 16.86 -14.13
CA GLU A 177 1.27 18.19 -13.57
C GLU A 177 0.06 18.69 -12.76
N PHE A 178 -1.16 18.45 -13.22
CA PHE A 178 -2.39 18.80 -12.48
C PHE A 178 -2.48 18.09 -11.12
N TYR A 179 -2.04 16.84 -11.04
CA TYR A 179 -1.97 16.08 -9.79
C TYR A 179 -0.68 16.33 -8.99
N GLY A 180 0.27 17.14 -9.51
CA GLY A 180 1.53 17.44 -8.85
C GLY A 180 2.52 16.27 -8.83
N VAL A 181 2.39 15.32 -9.76
CA VAL A 181 3.24 14.12 -9.84
C VAL A 181 4.33 14.30 -10.90
N PRO A 182 5.61 14.00 -10.58
CA PRO A 182 6.68 14.00 -11.56
C PRO A 182 6.37 13.14 -12.79
N PHE A 183 6.76 13.61 -13.98
CA PHE A 183 6.52 12.93 -15.25
C PHE A 183 7.80 12.75 -16.06
N VAL A 184 8.19 11.50 -16.28
CA VAL A 184 9.32 11.12 -17.13
C VAL A 184 8.79 10.63 -18.49
N HIS A 185 9.19 11.33 -19.54
CA HIS A 185 8.96 10.88 -20.92
C HIS A 185 10.12 9.98 -21.34
N LEU A 186 9.85 8.70 -21.54
CA LEU A 186 10.80 7.65 -21.88
C LEU A 186 10.38 6.98 -23.22
N PRO A 187 10.72 7.58 -24.37
CA PRO A 187 10.28 7.08 -25.67
C PRO A 187 10.85 5.69 -25.97
N VAL A 188 10.00 4.80 -26.50
CA VAL A 188 10.36 3.42 -26.85
C VAL A 188 10.21 3.20 -28.34
N THR A 189 11.26 2.67 -28.94
CA THR A 189 11.40 2.23 -30.33
C THR A 189 12.01 0.83 -30.34
N LYS A 190 12.07 0.18 -31.51
CA LYS A 190 12.70 -1.15 -31.60
C LYS A 190 14.18 -1.13 -31.23
N ASP A 191 14.88 -0.04 -31.55
CA ASP A 191 16.34 0.04 -31.44
C ASP A 191 16.80 0.44 -30.03
N ASN A 192 15.95 1.12 -29.25
CA ASN A 192 16.30 1.62 -27.90
C ASN A 192 15.51 0.93 -26.77
N LYS A 193 14.76 -0.15 -27.06
CA LYS A 193 13.89 -0.78 -26.06
C LYS A 193 14.67 -1.25 -24.83
N ALA A 194 15.83 -1.88 -25.04
CA ALA A 194 16.68 -2.36 -23.94
C ALA A 194 17.13 -1.21 -23.02
N ASP A 195 17.60 -0.10 -23.61
CA ASP A 195 18.04 1.08 -22.86
C ASP A 195 16.89 1.75 -22.10
N ALA A 196 15.70 1.82 -22.73
CA ALA A 196 14.51 2.36 -22.09
C ALA A 196 14.07 1.50 -20.88
N GLU A 197 14.06 0.17 -21.03
CA GLU A 197 13.72 -0.72 -19.91
C GLU A 197 14.78 -0.71 -18.81
N ALA A 198 16.06 -0.58 -19.14
CA ALA A 198 17.13 -0.38 -18.16
C ALA A 198 16.91 0.92 -17.37
N ARG A 199 16.60 2.03 -18.05
CA ARG A 199 16.28 3.29 -17.37
C ARG A 199 15.02 3.19 -16.51
N LEU A 200 14.02 2.41 -16.92
CA LEU A 200 12.84 2.15 -16.10
C LEU A 200 13.21 1.43 -14.79
N LEU A 201 14.08 0.42 -14.85
CA LEU A 201 14.55 -0.28 -13.65
C LEU A 201 15.38 0.63 -12.73
N GLU A 202 16.22 1.49 -13.29
CA GLU A 202 16.92 2.52 -12.51
C GLU A 202 15.94 3.42 -11.75
N LEU A 203 14.86 3.88 -12.39
CA LEU A 203 13.82 4.69 -11.76
C LEU A 203 13.07 3.90 -10.67
N VAL A 204 12.79 2.62 -10.90
CA VAL A 204 12.19 1.71 -9.91
C VAL A 204 13.06 1.64 -8.66
N THR A 205 14.38 1.51 -8.82
CA THR A 205 15.34 1.47 -7.71
C THR A 205 15.49 2.84 -7.04
N GLU A 206 15.71 3.91 -7.81
CA GLU A 206 15.91 5.29 -7.34
C GLU A 206 14.73 5.75 -6.46
N HIS A 207 13.51 5.44 -6.88
CA HIS A 207 12.30 5.83 -6.17
C HIS A 207 11.79 4.77 -5.18
N GLN A 208 12.52 3.68 -4.96
CA GLN A 208 12.12 2.60 -4.03
C GLN A 208 10.69 2.12 -4.28
N ILE A 209 10.38 1.82 -5.54
CA ILE A 209 9.03 1.46 -5.97
C ILE A 209 8.67 0.07 -5.48
N ASP A 210 7.53 -0.08 -4.83
CA ASP A 210 6.98 -1.37 -4.41
C ASP A 210 6.29 -2.08 -5.59
N VAL A 211 5.49 -1.34 -6.36
CA VAL A 211 4.70 -1.85 -7.49
C VAL A 211 4.72 -0.94 -8.72
N VAL A 212 4.80 -1.55 -9.89
CA VAL A 212 4.67 -0.90 -11.20
C VAL A 212 3.25 -1.16 -11.74
N VAL A 213 2.55 -0.11 -12.16
CA VAL A 213 1.18 -0.22 -12.68
C VAL A 213 1.12 0.22 -14.13
N LEU A 214 0.73 -0.68 -15.02
CA LEU A 214 0.56 -0.43 -16.44
C LEU A 214 -0.86 0.09 -16.69
N ALA A 215 -1.06 1.38 -16.45
CA ALA A 215 -2.31 2.09 -16.70
C ALA A 215 -2.47 2.33 -18.21
N ARG A 216 -2.87 1.27 -18.93
CA ARG A 216 -3.00 1.26 -20.40
C ARG A 216 -1.70 1.65 -21.11
N TYR A 217 -0.59 1.10 -20.62
CA TYR A 217 0.69 1.16 -21.29
C TYR A 217 0.70 0.16 -22.47
N MET A 218 0.92 0.67 -23.68
CA MET A 218 0.70 -0.10 -24.92
C MET A 218 1.95 -0.80 -25.47
N GLN A 219 3.12 -0.63 -24.85
CA GLN A 219 4.32 -1.37 -25.25
C GLN A 219 4.39 -2.69 -24.48
N ILE A 220 4.68 -3.77 -25.23
CA ILE A 220 4.96 -5.08 -24.65
C ILE A 220 6.29 -4.98 -23.89
N LEU A 221 6.33 -5.40 -22.62
CA LEU A 221 7.56 -5.48 -21.83
C LEU A 221 8.43 -6.64 -22.34
N SER A 222 9.76 -6.54 -22.24
CA SER A 222 10.63 -7.69 -22.52
C SER A 222 10.49 -8.78 -21.45
N ASN A 223 10.90 -10.00 -21.81
CA ASN A 223 10.90 -11.13 -20.87
C ASN A 223 11.81 -10.87 -19.66
N ASP A 224 12.90 -10.12 -19.85
CA ASP A 224 13.82 -9.79 -18.76
C ASP A 224 13.16 -8.82 -17.79
N LEU A 225 12.53 -7.76 -18.30
CA LEU A 225 11.78 -6.82 -17.46
C LEU A 225 10.61 -7.49 -16.72
N CYS A 226 9.89 -8.41 -17.38
CA CYS A 226 8.84 -9.19 -16.71
C CYS A 226 9.38 -10.04 -15.56
N ARG A 227 10.58 -10.61 -15.69
CA ARG A 227 11.22 -11.40 -14.62
C ARG A 227 11.65 -10.52 -13.45
N GLU A 228 12.24 -9.36 -13.71
CA GLU A 228 12.64 -8.39 -12.67
C GLU A 228 11.43 -7.84 -11.90
N LEU A 229 10.28 -7.68 -12.57
CA LEU A 229 9.05 -7.17 -11.96
C LEU A 229 8.05 -8.27 -11.56
N ASN A 230 8.48 -9.53 -11.48
CA ASN A 230 7.59 -10.65 -11.15
C ASN A 230 6.88 -10.41 -9.81
N GLY A 231 5.54 -10.53 -9.80
CA GLY A 231 4.70 -10.23 -8.63
C GLY A 231 4.61 -8.75 -8.24
N ARG A 232 5.24 -7.86 -9.00
CA ARG A 232 5.35 -6.40 -8.72
C ARG A 232 4.99 -5.52 -9.92
N ALA A 233 4.44 -6.09 -10.99
CA ALA A 233 3.87 -5.34 -12.11
C ALA A 233 2.41 -5.74 -12.35
N ILE A 234 1.49 -4.78 -12.30
CA ILE A 234 0.05 -5.01 -12.51
C ILE A 234 -0.36 -4.35 -13.84
N ASN A 235 -1.05 -5.10 -14.68
CA ASN A 235 -1.58 -4.63 -15.96
C ASN A 235 -3.10 -4.67 -15.98
N ILE A 236 -3.71 -3.79 -16.80
CA ILE A 236 -5.14 -3.82 -17.11
C ILE A 236 -5.34 -4.25 -18.57
N HIS A 237 -6.00 -5.39 -18.75
CA HIS A 237 -6.45 -5.84 -20.06
C HIS A 237 -7.94 -5.49 -20.24
N HIS A 238 -8.29 -5.01 -21.42
CA HIS A 238 -9.58 -4.40 -21.76
C HIS A 238 -10.60 -5.38 -22.34
N SER A 239 -10.43 -6.63 -21.96
CA SER A 239 -11.37 -7.68 -22.21
C SER A 239 -11.51 -8.53 -20.94
N PHE A 240 -12.61 -9.26 -20.90
CA PHE A 240 -12.76 -10.34 -19.93
C PHE A 240 -11.97 -11.54 -20.47
N LEU A 241 -10.72 -11.68 -20.02
CA LEU A 241 -9.87 -12.80 -20.42
C LEU A 241 -10.57 -14.12 -20.03
N PRO A 242 -10.53 -15.15 -20.90
CA PRO A 242 -9.69 -15.30 -22.10
C PRO A 242 -10.32 -14.77 -23.42
N SER A 243 -11.45 -14.05 -23.37
CA SER A 243 -12.18 -13.63 -24.58
C SER A 243 -11.58 -12.38 -25.25
N PHE A 244 -11.62 -12.31 -26.58
CA PHE A 244 -11.23 -11.14 -27.41
C PHE A 244 -9.81 -10.60 -27.17
N LYS A 245 -8.78 -11.43 -27.45
CA LYS A 245 -7.36 -10.99 -27.46
C LYS A 245 -7.07 -10.07 -28.66
N GLY A 246 -6.02 -9.26 -28.55
CA GLY A 246 -5.49 -8.43 -29.64
C GLY A 246 -6.22 -7.09 -29.84
N ALA A 247 -6.14 -6.54 -31.06
CA ALA A 247 -6.54 -5.15 -31.31
C ALA A 247 -8.08 -4.93 -31.30
N LYS A 248 -8.51 -3.80 -30.73
CA LYS A 248 -9.90 -3.29 -30.73
C LYS A 248 -10.95 -4.30 -30.20
N PRO A 249 -10.77 -4.91 -29.01
CA PRO A 249 -11.67 -5.95 -28.50
C PRO A 249 -13.09 -5.46 -28.28
N TYR A 250 -13.33 -4.18 -27.94
CA TYR A 250 -14.70 -3.64 -27.86
C TYR A 250 -15.44 -3.63 -29.21
N HIS A 251 -14.72 -3.46 -30.33
CA HIS A 251 -15.32 -3.58 -31.66
C HIS A 251 -15.63 -5.03 -31.98
N GLN A 252 -14.74 -5.97 -31.60
CA GLN A 252 -14.99 -7.40 -31.75
C GLN A 252 -16.19 -7.84 -30.92
N ALA A 253 -16.29 -7.38 -29.67
CA ALA A 253 -17.40 -7.63 -28.75
C ALA A 253 -18.73 -7.11 -29.30
N HIS A 254 -18.75 -5.87 -29.80
CA HIS A 254 -19.92 -5.29 -30.46
C HIS A 254 -20.33 -6.10 -31.69
N ALA A 255 -19.39 -6.41 -32.59
CA ALA A 255 -19.65 -7.21 -33.79
C ALA A 255 -20.18 -8.62 -33.46
N ARG A 256 -19.72 -9.21 -32.35
CA ARG A 256 -20.18 -10.50 -31.86
C ARG A 256 -21.55 -10.45 -31.16
N GLY A 257 -22.03 -9.24 -30.83
CA GLY A 257 -23.33 -9.00 -30.22
C GLY A 257 -23.40 -9.37 -28.73
N VAL A 258 -22.28 -9.32 -28.01
CA VAL A 258 -22.22 -9.69 -26.58
C VAL A 258 -23.16 -8.84 -25.73
N LYS A 259 -23.50 -9.34 -24.54
CA LYS A 259 -24.35 -8.63 -23.55
C LYS A 259 -23.58 -8.21 -22.29
N LEU A 260 -22.32 -8.60 -22.22
CA LEU A 260 -21.37 -8.24 -21.18
C LEU A 260 -20.05 -7.91 -21.87
N ILE A 261 -19.41 -6.84 -21.43
CA ILE A 261 -17.98 -6.57 -21.66
C ILE A 261 -17.31 -6.47 -20.30
N GLY A 262 -15.98 -6.60 -20.25
CA GLY A 262 -15.27 -6.56 -18.98
C GLY A 262 -13.82 -6.15 -19.14
N ALA A 263 -13.14 -6.11 -18.01
CA ALA A 263 -11.70 -5.87 -17.91
C ALA A 263 -11.09 -6.88 -16.93
N THR A 264 -9.79 -7.12 -17.07
CA THR A 264 -9.03 -8.06 -16.23
C THR A 264 -7.75 -7.38 -15.78
N ALA A 265 -7.59 -7.21 -14.47
CA ALA A 265 -6.32 -6.80 -13.88
C ALA A 265 -5.53 -8.05 -13.47
N HIS A 266 -4.25 -8.10 -13.84
CA HIS A 266 -3.41 -9.27 -13.63
C HIS A 266 -1.95 -8.86 -13.42
N TYR A 267 -1.16 -9.74 -12.77
CA TYR A 267 0.28 -9.56 -12.74
C TYR A 267 0.88 -9.79 -14.13
N VAL A 268 1.92 -9.03 -14.46
CA VAL A 268 2.64 -9.19 -15.73
C VAL A 268 3.59 -10.39 -15.63
N THR A 269 3.58 -11.22 -16.66
CA THR A 269 4.52 -12.34 -16.85
C THR A 269 5.14 -12.28 -18.25
N THR A 270 5.99 -13.25 -18.59
CA THR A 270 6.54 -13.38 -19.95
C THR A 270 5.48 -13.77 -20.98
N ASP A 271 4.36 -14.35 -20.53
CA ASP A 271 3.23 -14.73 -21.38
C ASP A 271 2.26 -13.55 -21.48
N LEU A 272 2.17 -12.97 -22.68
CA LEU A 272 1.42 -11.74 -22.93
C LEU A 272 -0.06 -11.90 -22.58
N ASP A 273 -0.56 -11.04 -21.68
CA ASP A 273 -1.95 -11.02 -21.20
C ASP A 273 -2.41 -12.34 -20.54
N GLU A 274 -1.48 -13.13 -19.99
CA GLU A 274 -1.77 -14.46 -19.40
C GLU A 274 -1.23 -14.65 -17.98
N GLY A 275 -0.78 -13.57 -17.34
CA GLY A 275 -0.31 -13.65 -15.97
C GLY A 275 -1.43 -13.86 -14.94
N PRO A 276 -1.07 -14.14 -13.67
CA PRO A 276 -2.02 -14.40 -12.60
C PRO A 276 -3.05 -13.28 -12.43
N ILE A 277 -4.32 -13.62 -12.62
CA ILE A 277 -5.46 -12.68 -12.54
C ILE A 277 -5.66 -12.26 -11.09
N ILE A 278 -5.73 -10.96 -10.84
CA ILE A 278 -6.00 -10.36 -9.52
C ILE A 278 -7.50 -10.03 -9.40
N GLU A 279 -8.07 -9.39 -10.41
CA GLU A 279 -9.47 -8.95 -10.41
C GLU A 279 -10.06 -8.92 -11.82
N GLN A 280 -11.36 -9.18 -11.93
CA GLN A 280 -12.14 -9.02 -13.15
C GLN A 280 -13.50 -8.38 -12.86
N GLU A 281 -13.86 -7.35 -13.61
CA GLU A 281 -15.23 -6.82 -13.58
C GLU A 281 -15.89 -6.88 -14.96
N VAL A 282 -17.22 -6.88 -14.94
CA VAL A 282 -18.06 -6.83 -16.14
C VAL A 282 -19.12 -5.74 -16.04
N ILE A 283 -19.52 -5.22 -17.19
CA ILE A 283 -20.66 -4.32 -17.34
C ILE A 283 -21.60 -4.82 -18.43
N ARG A 284 -22.90 -4.60 -18.22
CA ARG A 284 -23.93 -4.95 -19.19
C ARG A 284 -23.95 -3.97 -20.36
N VAL A 285 -24.03 -4.54 -21.56
CA VAL A 285 -24.21 -3.82 -22.82
C VAL A 285 -25.41 -4.37 -23.58
N ASN A 286 -25.95 -3.60 -24.51
CA ASN A 286 -27.13 -3.97 -25.28
C ASN A 286 -27.00 -3.58 -26.76
N HIS A 287 -27.96 -4.03 -27.56
CA HIS A 287 -27.95 -3.91 -29.02
C HIS A 287 -28.19 -2.48 -29.53
N ALA A 288 -28.63 -1.55 -28.68
CA ALA A 288 -28.85 -0.16 -29.06
C ALA A 288 -27.57 0.69 -28.94
N GLN A 289 -26.52 0.15 -28.30
CA GLN A 289 -25.26 0.86 -28.09
C GLN A 289 -24.29 0.64 -29.25
N THR A 290 -23.66 1.73 -29.68
CA THR A 290 -22.64 1.79 -30.73
C THR A 290 -21.28 1.24 -30.25
N PRO A 291 -20.34 0.92 -31.16
CA PRO A 291 -18.97 0.53 -30.79
C PRO A 291 -18.26 1.59 -29.92
N GLN A 292 -18.50 2.88 -30.16
CA GLN A 292 -17.91 3.97 -29.38
C GLN A 292 -18.46 4.01 -27.95
N GLN A 293 -19.74 3.70 -27.77
CA GLN A 293 -20.35 3.57 -26.44
C GLN A 293 -19.82 2.34 -25.69
N PHE A 294 -19.53 1.23 -26.39
CA PHE A 294 -18.83 0.09 -25.79
C PHE A 294 -17.44 0.47 -25.29
N VAL A 295 -16.68 1.26 -26.08
CA VAL A 295 -15.37 1.75 -25.65
C VAL A 295 -15.47 2.65 -24.42
N ALA A 296 -16.44 3.56 -24.37
CA ALA A 296 -16.64 4.45 -23.21
C ALA A 296 -16.96 3.64 -21.94
N LEU A 297 -17.93 2.72 -22.01
CA LEU A 297 -18.26 1.84 -20.88
C LEU A 297 -17.10 0.92 -20.49
N GLY A 298 -16.33 0.49 -21.49
CA GLY A 298 -15.12 -0.30 -21.29
C GLY A 298 -14.09 0.42 -20.44
N ARG A 299 -13.81 1.69 -20.75
CA ARG A 299 -12.87 2.53 -19.98
C ARG A 299 -13.27 2.66 -18.52
N ASP A 300 -14.55 2.81 -18.22
CA ASP A 300 -15.06 2.89 -16.84
C ASP A 300 -14.87 1.58 -16.07
N VAL A 301 -15.01 0.43 -16.74
CA VAL A 301 -14.73 -0.88 -16.13
C VAL A 301 -13.23 -1.08 -15.93
N GLU A 302 -12.41 -0.73 -16.91
CA GLU A 302 -10.95 -0.82 -16.82
C GLU A 302 -10.39 -0.05 -15.62
N GLY A 303 -10.82 1.20 -15.44
CA GLY A 303 -10.34 2.06 -14.36
C GLY A 303 -10.70 1.51 -12.98
N ARG A 304 -11.94 1.06 -12.79
CA ARG A 304 -12.40 0.44 -11.53
C ARG A 304 -11.69 -0.87 -11.25
N THR A 305 -11.61 -1.79 -12.22
CA THR A 305 -10.91 -3.07 -12.08
C THR A 305 -9.43 -2.88 -11.72
N LEU A 306 -8.75 -1.94 -12.38
CA LEU A 306 -7.35 -1.66 -12.08
C LEU A 306 -7.18 -1.08 -10.67
N ALA A 307 -8.01 -0.11 -10.28
CA ALA A 307 -7.94 0.49 -8.96
C ALA A 307 -8.17 -0.55 -7.84
N THR A 308 -9.14 -1.45 -8.01
CA THR A 308 -9.40 -2.54 -7.06
C THR A 308 -8.20 -3.46 -6.93
N ALA A 309 -7.60 -3.90 -8.04
CA ALA A 309 -6.41 -4.74 -8.02
C ALA A 309 -5.20 -4.06 -7.35
N VAL A 310 -4.97 -2.77 -7.64
CA VAL A 310 -3.92 -1.98 -7.00
C VAL A 310 -4.20 -1.83 -5.51
N GLN A 311 -5.46 -1.63 -5.12
CA GLN A 311 -5.85 -1.50 -3.71
C GLN A 311 -5.58 -2.79 -2.93
N TRP A 312 -5.94 -3.94 -3.49
CA TRP A 312 -5.67 -5.24 -2.86
C TRP A 312 -4.19 -5.54 -2.76
N HIS A 313 -3.41 -5.21 -3.80
CA HIS A 313 -1.96 -5.33 -3.76
C HIS A 313 -1.36 -4.45 -2.66
N ALA A 314 -1.73 -3.16 -2.62
CA ALA A 314 -1.24 -2.20 -1.64
C ALA A 314 -1.60 -2.55 -0.19
N GLN A 315 -2.67 -3.33 0.03
CA GLN A 315 -3.09 -3.82 1.35
C GLN A 315 -2.53 -5.21 1.68
N HIS A 316 -1.61 -5.73 0.86
CA HIS A 316 -1.03 -7.08 0.98
C HIS A 316 -2.11 -8.16 1.05
N ARG A 317 -3.17 -8.02 0.24
CA ARG A 317 -4.29 -8.98 0.15
C ARG A 317 -4.09 -10.04 -0.93
N VAL A 318 -3.13 -9.85 -1.83
CA VAL A 318 -2.90 -10.71 -2.99
C VAL A 318 -1.64 -11.55 -2.78
N LEU A 319 -1.77 -12.87 -2.75
CA LEU A 319 -0.64 -13.82 -2.70
C LEU A 319 -0.62 -14.66 -3.99
N LEU A 320 0.56 -14.92 -4.55
CA LEU A 320 0.72 -15.72 -5.76
C LEU A 320 0.59 -17.22 -5.44
N ASP A 321 -0.23 -17.94 -6.21
CA ASP A 321 -0.36 -19.41 -6.18
C ASP A 321 -0.04 -19.96 -7.59
N GLY A 322 1.24 -20.04 -7.90
CA GLY A 322 1.72 -20.41 -9.24
C GLY A 322 1.22 -19.44 -10.31
N THR A 323 0.31 -19.89 -11.18
CA THR A 323 -0.29 -19.09 -12.26
C THR A 323 -1.60 -18.39 -11.84
N ARG A 324 -1.96 -18.44 -10.56
CA ARG A 324 -3.17 -17.81 -10.00
C ARG A 324 -2.82 -16.91 -8.82
N THR A 325 -3.85 -16.30 -8.23
CA THR A 325 -3.71 -15.56 -6.98
C THR A 325 -4.73 -16.03 -5.95
N VAL A 326 -4.34 -16.01 -4.69
CA VAL A 326 -5.24 -15.97 -3.54
C VAL A 326 -5.46 -14.50 -3.18
N VAL A 327 -6.72 -14.06 -3.12
CA VAL A 327 -7.08 -12.68 -2.75
C VAL A 327 -7.93 -12.72 -1.49
N PHE A 328 -7.42 -12.15 -0.40
CA PHE A 328 -8.14 -11.98 0.86
C PHE A 328 -8.92 -10.66 0.85
N ASN A 329 -10.10 -10.63 0.22
CA ASN A 329 -10.93 -9.42 0.03
C ASN A 329 -12.00 -9.20 1.10
#